data_AF-A0A453H475-F1
#
_entry.id   AF-A0A453H475-F1
#
_cell.length_a   1.000
_cell.length_b   1.000
_cell.length_c   1.000
_cell.angle_alpha   90.00
_cell.angle_beta   90.00
_cell.angle_gamma   90.00
#
_symmetry.space_group_name_H-M   'P 1'
#
loop_
_entity.id
_entity.type
_entity.pdbx_description
1 polymer ?
#
loop_
_entity_poly.entity_id
_entity_poly.type
_entity_poly.pdbx_seq_one_letter_code
_entity_poly.pdbx_strand_id
1 'polypeptide(L)'
;VTKKSGYHLKCSPFSAELFNSSSKIRMVPLLCNYTSSRGSAQSKDSTQDYCKLVWETCKNVTISNSPFQPSLQGSGRLPSSASKLTDVWQSENDFCTSFGGSSDDNSVCFSGNAVSFNTTKPSPSPKGVCLERIGNGSYLNMAPHPDGSNRVFLSNQAGKIWLANVPEQGSGGTLQFDEVNPFLDLTDEVHLDSEFGLMGIAFHPKFATNGRLFVSYNCDRTQSPNCAGRCSCNSDVDCDPSKLGTDNGAQPCQYQVVVSEYSAKVSSSNVSAATSANPSEVSRIFTMGLPYTAHHAGQILFGPTDGYLYFMMGDGGNKGDPFNFSQNKKSLLGKIMRLDVDNVQRNHLKYLNVTMLLPPIHCTK
;
A
#
# COMPACT_ATOMS: atom_id res chain seq x y z
N VAL A 1 14.75 0.03 -18.68
CA VAL A 1 14.43 -0.95 -19.73
C VAL A 1 13.44 -1.95 -19.17
N THR A 2 12.16 -1.75 -19.49
CA THR A 2 11.00 -2.54 -19.05
C THR A 2 10.95 -3.90 -19.75
N LYS A 3 11.03 -5.00 -19.00
CA LYS A 3 10.57 -6.31 -19.49
C LYS A 3 9.10 -6.49 -19.10
N LYS A 4 8.25 -6.46 -20.13
CA LYS A 4 6.88 -6.99 -20.11
C LYS A 4 6.94 -8.46 -19.68
N SER A 5 6.32 -8.82 -18.57
CA SER A 5 5.81 -10.18 -18.37
C SER A 5 4.29 -10.11 -18.43
N GLY A 6 3.74 -10.71 -19.48
CA GLY A 6 2.31 -10.87 -19.63
C GLY A 6 1.78 -11.81 -18.56
N TYR A 7 0.96 -11.29 -17.65
CA TYR A 7 0.13 -12.11 -16.77
C TYR A 7 -1.20 -12.41 -17.49
N HIS A 8 -1.14 -13.37 -18.39
CA HIS A 8 -2.27 -14.25 -18.66
C HIS A 8 -1.76 -15.65 -18.36
N LEU A 9 -2.16 -16.26 -17.25
CA LEU A 9 -2.19 -17.71 -17.04
C LEU A 9 -2.84 -18.02 -15.67
N LYS A 10 -3.91 -18.83 -15.74
CA LYS A 10 -4.74 -19.48 -14.70
C LYS A 10 -4.29 -19.36 -13.24
N CYS A 11 -5.25 -19.05 -12.36
CA CYS A 11 -5.12 -19.08 -10.90
C CYS A 11 -4.52 -20.41 -10.42
N SER A 12 -3.37 -20.35 -9.73
CA SER A 12 -2.90 -21.46 -8.93
C SER A 12 -3.70 -21.48 -7.62
N PRO A 13 -4.44 -22.56 -7.30
CA PRO A 13 -5.28 -22.62 -6.11
C PRO A 13 -4.49 -22.71 -4.79
N PHE A 14 -3.15 -22.68 -4.85
CA PHE A 14 -2.25 -22.89 -3.71
C PHE A 14 -1.46 -21.64 -3.30
N SER A 15 -1.55 -20.53 -4.05
CA SER A 15 -0.73 -19.33 -3.81
C SER A 15 -0.98 -18.67 -2.44
N ALA A 16 -2.18 -18.85 -1.85
CA ALA A 16 -2.52 -18.29 -0.54
C ALA A 16 -1.87 -19.03 0.64
N GLU A 17 -1.46 -20.30 0.47
CA GLU A 17 -0.87 -21.08 1.57
C GLU A 17 0.58 -20.69 1.89
N LEU A 18 1.24 -19.93 1.00
CA LEU A 18 2.58 -19.39 1.19
C LEU A 18 2.64 -18.21 2.18
N PHE A 19 1.51 -17.53 2.42
CA PHE A 19 1.46 -16.30 3.23
C PHE A 19 0.73 -16.48 4.57
N ASN A 20 0.55 -17.73 5.02
CA ASN A 20 -0.10 -18.01 6.30
C ASN A 20 0.82 -17.69 7.49
N SER A 21 0.36 -16.83 8.40
CA SER A 21 1.09 -16.28 9.55
C SER A 21 1.27 -17.24 10.73
N SER A 22 1.73 -18.48 10.50
CA SER A 22 2.02 -19.40 11.60
C SER A 22 3.47 -19.24 12.10
N SER A 23 3.67 -19.19 13.42
CA SER A 23 4.97 -19.02 14.09
C SER A 23 5.83 -20.28 14.22
N LYS A 24 5.49 -21.39 13.54
CA LYS A 24 6.29 -22.62 13.58
C LYS A 24 7.28 -22.65 12.41
N ILE A 25 8.52 -23.10 12.67
CA ILE A 25 9.48 -23.48 11.63
C ILE A 25 8.81 -24.52 10.74
N ARG A 26 8.59 -24.20 9.47
CA ARG A 26 8.03 -25.13 8.48
C ARG A 26 9.19 -25.74 7.71
N MET A 27 9.17 -27.07 7.54
CA MET A 27 9.96 -27.69 6.48
C MET A 27 9.38 -27.21 5.14
N VAL A 28 10.25 -26.76 4.23
CA VAL A 28 9.85 -26.44 2.85
C VAL A 28 9.32 -27.75 2.24
N PRO A 29 8.06 -27.80 1.76
CA PRO A 29 7.50 -29.03 1.21
C PRO A 29 8.20 -29.42 -0.09
N LEU A 30 8.20 -30.72 -0.37
CA LEU A 30 8.86 -31.30 -1.53
C LEU A 30 8.19 -30.82 -2.84
N LEU A 31 9.00 -30.57 -3.87
CA LEU A 31 8.62 -30.30 -5.26
C LEU A 31 8.12 -31.62 -5.87
N CYS A 32 6.80 -31.87 -5.81
CA CYS A 32 6.21 -33.14 -6.20
C CYS A 32 6.17 -33.33 -7.74
N ASN A 33 6.42 -34.56 -8.20
CA ASN A 33 6.35 -34.94 -9.62
C ASN A 33 4.95 -35.45 -10.01
N TYR A 34 4.46 -35.05 -11.19
CA TYR A 34 3.18 -35.50 -11.75
C TYR A 34 3.39 -36.61 -12.79
N THR A 35 2.93 -37.83 -12.51
CA THR A 35 2.79 -38.88 -13.52
C THR A 35 1.31 -39.26 -13.64
N SER A 36 0.67 -38.84 -14.74
CA SER A 36 -0.69 -39.31 -15.06
C SER A 36 -0.63 -40.78 -15.51
N SER A 37 -1.54 -41.60 -15.02
CA SER A 37 -1.75 -42.95 -15.56
C SER A 37 -2.26 -42.89 -17.01
N ARG A 38 -1.83 -43.85 -17.83
CA ARG A 38 -1.91 -43.91 -19.32
C ARG A 38 -3.33 -43.94 -19.94
N GLY A 39 -4.38 -43.46 -19.26
CA GLY A 39 -5.77 -43.70 -19.65
C GLY A 39 -6.66 -42.49 -20.00
N SER A 40 -6.22 -41.24 -19.81
CA SER A 40 -7.10 -40.07 -20.08
C SER A 40 -6.68 -39.30 -21.34
N ALA A 41 -7.66 -38.81 -22.10
CA ALA A 41 -7.47 -38.06 -23.36
C ALA A 41 -6.80 -36.67 -23.20
N GLN A 42 -6.21 -36.39 -22.04
CA GLN A 42 -5.36 -35.22 -21.76
C GLN A 42 -3.85 -35.57 -21.76
N SER A 43 -3.48 -36.81 -22.13
CA SER A 43 -2.13 -37.36 -22.03
C SER A 43 -1.09 -36.86 -23.05
N LYS A 44 -1.19 -35.62 -23.56
CA LYS A 44 -0.15 -35.04 -24.43
C LYS A 44 0.73 -33.97 -23.78
N ASP A 45 0.46 -33.61 -22.53
CA ASP A 45 1.30 -32.66 -21.76
C ASP A 45 1.85 -33.27 -20.46
N SER A 46 1.70 -34.59 -20.31
CA SER A 46 2.03 -35.33 -19.10
C SER A 46 3.49 -35.74 -19.07
N THR A 47 4.37 -34.85 -18.60
CA THR A 47 5.61 -35.14 -17.83
C THR A 47 6.34 -33.83 -17.50
N GLN A 48 5.70 -32.88 -16.80
CA GLN A 48 6.47 -31.77 -16.22
C GLN A 48 6.97 -32.19 -14.84
N ASP A 49 8.25 -32.55 -14.77
CA ASP A 49 8.98 -32.67 -13.50
C ASP A 49 9.10 -31.26 -12.91
N TYR A 50 8.32 -30.98 -11.87
CA TYR A 50 8.23 -29.65 -11.29
C TYR A 50 9.54 -29.25 -10.61
N CYS A 51 10.26 -30.22 -10.05
CA CYS A 51 11.57 -29.96 -9.48
C CYS A 51 12.57 -29.53 -10.55
N LYS A 52 12.62 -30.26 -11.67
CA LYS A 52 13.43 -29.93 -12.84
C LYS A 52 13.05 -28.56 -13.42
N LEU A 53 11.75 -28.24 -13.48
CA LEU A 53 11.28 -26.94 -13.95
C LEU A 53 11.81 -25.80 -13.07
N VAL A 54 11.74 -25.95 -11.75
CA VAL A 54 12.28 -24.98 -10.79
C VAL A 54 13.79 -24.88 -10.93
N TRP A 55 14.50 -26.00 -11.03
CA TRP A 55 15.95 -26.01 -11.26
C TRP A 55 16.32 -25.26 -12.53
N GLU A 56 15.76 -25.62 -13.69
CA GLU A 56 16.09 -25.00 -14.97
C GLU A 56 15.77 -23.51 -15.00
N THR A 57 14.66 -23.10 -14.38
CA THR A 57 14.22 -21.70 -14.35
C THR A 57 15.09 -20.85 -13.41
N CYS A 58 15.43 -21.39 -12.24
CA CYS A 58 15.97 -20.60 -11.13
C CYS A 58 17.46 -20.83 -10.86
N LYS A 59 18.11 -21.83 -11.46
CA LYS A 59 19.48 -22.26 -11.10
C LYS A 59 20.50 -21.13 -11.11
N ASN A 60 20.37 -20.19 -12.04
CA ASN A 60 21.29 -19.06 -12.22
C ASN A 60 20.77 -17.72 -11.67
N VAL A 61 19.58 -17.71 -11.06
CA VAL A 61 18.96 -16.50 -10.50
C VAL A 61 19.51 -16.28 -9.09
N THR A 62 20.00 -15.07 -8.82
CA THR A 62 20.46 -14.68 -7.48
C THR A 62 19.25 -14.48 -6.57
N ILE A 63 19.13 -15.30 -5.52
CA ILE A 63 18.01 -15.26 -4.57
C ILE A 63 18.54 -14.86 -3.20
N SER A 64 18.03 -13.75 -2.66
CA SER A 64 18.32 -13.34 -1.27
C SER A 64 17.45 -14.16 -0.32
N ASN A 65 18.05 -14.73 0.74
CA ASN A 65 17.36 -15.59 1.72
C ASN A 65 16.65 -16.79 1.07
N SER A 66 17.35 -17.48 0.16
CA SER A 66 16.78 -18.62 -0.57
C SER A 66 16.22 -19.67 0.39
N PRO A 67 14.96 -20.10 0.23
CA PRO A 67 14.37 -21.16 1.04
C PRO A 67 15.01 -22.54 0.75
N PHE A 68 15.83 -22.64 -0.29
CA PHE A 68 16.52 -23.86 -0.72
C PHE A 68 17.96 -23.95 -0.17
N GLN A 69 18.33 -23.15 0.84
CA GLN A 69 19.62 -23.31 1.51
C GLN A 69 19.62 -24.55 2.43
N PRO A 70 20.70 -25.35 2.46
CA PRO A 70 20.85 -26.46 3.40
C PRO A 70 20.74 -25.97 4.84
N SER A 71 19.93 -26.66 5.65
CA SER A 71 19.85 -26.38 7.08
C SER A 71 21.14 -26.82 7.79
N LEU A 72 21.89 -25.87 8.36
CA LEU A 72 23.01 -26.17 9.27
C LEU A 72 22.46 -26.79 10.57
N GLN A 73 22.39 -28.12 10.64
CA GLN A 73 22.27 -28.81 11.93
C GLN A 73 23.62 -28.71 12.66
N GLY A 74 23.81 -27.63 13.41
CA GLY A 74 24.97 -27.42 14.27
C GLY A 74 25.62 -26.06 14.09
N SER A 75 25.48 -25.21 15.11
CA SER A 75 26.23 -23.97 15.40
C SER A 75 27.07 -23.35 14.26
N GLY A 76 26.51 -22.36 13.57
CA GLY A 76 27.25 -21.47 12.65
C GLY A 76 26.37 -20.33 12.15
N ARG A 77 26.91 -19.10 12.15
CA ARG A 77 26.25 -17.85 11.73
C ARG A 77 25.85 -17.94 10.23
N LEU A 78 24.62 -17.50 9.90
CA LEU A 78 24.13 -17.38 8.51
C LEU A 78 25.09 -16.52 7.66
N PRO A 79 25.60 -16.99 6.50
CA PRO A 79 26.17 -16.09 5.52
C PRO A 79 25.02 -15.28 4.90
N SER A 80 24.97 -13.99 5.22
CA SER A 80 24.18 -13.02 4.48
C SER A 80 24.82 -12.80 3.11
N SER A 81 24.53 -13.65 2.15
CA SER A 81 24.87 -13.37 0.76
C SER A 81 23.83 -13.98 -0.13
N ALA A 82 23.24 -13.15 -0.99
CA ALA A 82 22.38 -13.62 -2.05
C ALA A 82 23.12 -14.70 -2.87
N SER A 83 22.50 -15.87 -3.03
CA SER A 83 23.13 -17.04 -3.66
C SER A 83 22.26 -17.55 -4.80
N LYS A 84 22.88 -18.04 -5.86
CA LYS A 84 22.21 -18.84 -6.90
C LYS A 84 22.03 -20.27 -6.41
N LEU A 85 21.12 -21.04 -7.01
CA LEU A 85 21.00 -22.46 -6.64
C LEU A 85 22.28 -23.24 -7.02
N THR A 86 22.94 -22.87 -8.12
CA THR A 86 24.24 -23.46 -8.51
C THR A 86 25.37 -23.17 -7.53
N ASP A 87 25.24 -22.13 -6.71
CA ASP A 87 26.24 -21.81 -5.68
C ASP A 87 26.10 -22.72 -4.46
N VAL A 88 24.96 -23.39 -4.33
CA VAL A 88 24.54 -24.15 -3.15
C VAL A 88 24.39 -25.65 -3.45
N TRP A 89 23.99 -26.00 -4.66
CA TRP A 89 23.70 -27.36 -5.11
C TRP A 89 24.56 -27.72 -6.32
N GLN A 90 25.19 -28.90 -6.29
CA GLN A 90 26.15 -29.32 -7.31
C GLN A 90 25.47 -29.76 -8.62
N SER A 91 24.22 -30.24 -8.56
CA SER A 91 23.47 -30.67 -9.74
C SER A 91 21.95 -30.57 -9.56
N GLU A 92 21.22 -30.65 -10.67
CA GLU A 92 19.76 -30.83 -10.69
C GLU A 92 19.34 -32.01 -9.83
N ASN A 93 20.07 -33.12 -9.93
CA ASN A 93 19.76 -34.33 -9.22
C ASN A 93 19.93 -34.17 -7.71
N ASP A 94 20.97 -33.46 -7.25
CA ASP A 94 21.20 -33.22 -5.82
C ASP A 94 20.13 -32.30 -5.23
N PHE A 95 19.77 -31.26 -5.99
CA PHE A 95 18.66 -30.36 -5.65
C PHE A 95 17.33 -31.13 -5.57
N CYS A 96 17.02 -31.95 -6.58
CA CYS A 96 15.79 -32.72 -6.65
C CYS A 96 15.77 -33.97 -5.77
N THR A 97 16.91 -34.45 -5.27
CA THR A 97 16.93 -35.47 -4.22
C THR A 97 16.61 -34.85 -2.86
N SER A 98 17.06 -33.61 -2.64
CA SER A 98 16.87 -32.91 -1.37
C SER A 98 15.48 -32.27 -1.25
N PHE A 99 14.94 -31.78 -2.37
CA PHE A 99 13.65 -31.09 -2.41
C PHE A 99 12.62 -31.76 -3.31
N GLY A 100 12.97 -32.69 -4.20
CA GLY A 100 12.00 -33.48 -4.94
C GLY A 100 11.63 -34.73 -4.13
N GLY A 101 10.34 -35.01 -4.01
CA GLY A 101 9.87 -36.18 -3.26
C GLY A 101 9.86 -37.43 -4.12
N SER A 102 10.24 -38.58 -3.53
CA SER A 102 9.89 -39.89 -4.10
C SER A 102 8.37 -40.04 -4.18
N SER A 103 7.86 -40.67 -5.24
CA SER A 103 6.45 -41.01 -5.42
C SER A 103 6.05 -42.26 -4.62
N ASP A 104 6.54 -42.41 -3.39
CA ASP A 104 6.11 -43.50 -2.52
C ASP A 104 4.93 -43.04 -1.66
N ASP A 105 3.96 -43.92 -1.41
CA ASP A 105 2.67 -43.64 -0.74
C ASP A 105 2.74 -42.94 0.64
N ASN A 106 3.94 -42.76 1.19
CA ASN A 106 4.21 -42.10 2.47
C ASN A 106 4.76 -40.66 2.35
N SER A 107 5.03 -40.13 1.14
CA SER A 107 5.53 -38.77 0.99
C SER A 107 4.40 -37.73 1.02
N VAL A 108 4.56 -36.73 1.89
CA VAL A 108 3.55 -35.72 2.20
C VAL A 108 3.73 -34.50 1.29
N CYS A 109 2.88 -34.35 0.28
CA CYS A 109 2.72 -33.10 -0.48
C CYS A 109 1.74 -32.16 0.26
N PHE A 110 1.69 -30.87 -0.10
CA PHE A 110 0.89 -29.81 0.55
C PHE A 110 -0.55 -30.25 0.90
N SER A 111 -0.73 -30.72 2.14
CA SER A 111 -1.99 -30.94 2.88
C SER A 111 -1.82 -31.92 4.06
N GLY A 112 -0.67 -32.56 4.25
CA GLY A 112 -0.44 -33.41 5.44
C GLY A 112 -1.03 -34.82 5.34
N ASN A 113 -1.66 -35.20 4.21
CA ASN A 113 -2.22 -36.53 3.96
C ASN A 113 -1.78 -37.05 2.59
N ALA A 114 -1.75 -38.38 2.43
CA ALA A 114 -1.52 -39.04 1.14
C ALA A 114 -2.61 -38.63 0.13
N VAL A 115 -2.22 -38.23 -1.09
CA VAL A 115 -3.16 -37.77 -2.12
C VAL A 115 -3.51 -38.92 -3.07
N SER A 116 -4.76 -39.37 -3.03
CA SER A 116 -5.33 -40.28 -4.04
C SER A 116 -5.92 -39.46 -5.18
N PHE A 117 -5.34 -39.60 -6.38
CA PHE A 117 -5.67 -38.78 -7.56
C PHE A 117 -6.86 -39.29 -8.39
N ASN A 118 -7.70 -40.17 -7.84
CA ASN A 118 -8.87 -40.69 -8.53
C ASN A 118 -10.19 -40.16 -7.95
N THR A 119 -10.28 -38.84 -7.76
CA THR A 119 -11.53 -38.20 -7.32
C THR A 119 -12.04 -37.20 -8.35
N THR A 120 -13.08 -37.60 -9.08
CA THR A 120 -14.03 -36.72 -9.76
C THR A 120 -14.89 -35.96 -8.74
N LYS A 121 -14.25 -35.21 -7.84
CA LYS A 121 -14.95 -34.19 -7.06
C LYS A 121 -14.75 -32.84 -7.73
N PRO A 122 -15.80 -32.03 -7.91
CA PRO A 122 -15.61 -30.63 -8.25
C PRO A 122 -14.73 -30.04 -7.14
N SER A 123 -13.57 -29.52 -7.55
CA SER A 123 -12.61 -28.90 -6.64
C SER A 123 -13.37 -27.97 -5.70
N PRO A 124 -13.19 -28.06 -4.37
CA PRO A 124 -13.68 -26.99 -3.51
C PRO A 124 -13.11 -25.68 -4.05
N SER A 125 -13.98 -24.66 -4.09
CA SER A 125 -13.69 -23.29 -4.53
C SER A 125 -12.22 -22.92 -4.29
N PRO A 126 -11.49 -22.48 -5.34
CA PRO A 126 -10.05 -22.27 -5.24
C PRO A 126 -9.71 -21.39 -4.04
N LYS A 127 -8.79 -21.87 -3.20
CA LYS A 127 -8.23 -21.11 -2.07
C LYS A 127 -7.19 -20.09 -2.56
N GLY A 128 -7.58 -19.21 -3.49
CA GLY A 128 -6.72 -18.19 -4.09
C GLY A 128 -7.44 -16.86 -4.25
N VAL A 129 -6.66 -15.78 -4.40
CA VAL A 129 -7.19 -14.45 -4.74
C VAL A 129 -7.24 -14.33 -6.25
N CYS A 130 -8.44 -14.12 -6.80
CA CYS A 130 -8.63 -13.78 -8.21
C CYS A 130 -8.51 -12.26 -8.38
N LEU A 131 -7.71 -11.82 -9.36
CA LEU A 131 -7.61 -10.40 -9.72
C LEU A 131 -8.36 -10.16 -11.03
N GLU A 132 -9.38 -9.30 -10.98
CA GLU A 132 -10.08 -8.80 -12.16
C GLU A 132 -9.61 -7.38 -12.45
N ARG A 133 -9.12 -7.13 -13.66
CA ARG A 133 -8.73 -5.79 -14.07
C ARG A 133 -9.97 -5.01 -14.50
N ILE A 134 -10.33 -4.00 -13.73
CA ILE A 134 -11.51 -3.15 -13.98
C ILE A 134 -11.16 -1.81 -14.67
N GLY A 135 -9.89 -1.54 -14.99
CA GLY A 135 -9.50 -0.31 -15.68
C GLY A 135 -7.99 -0.16 -15.91
N ASN A 136 -7.61 0.95 -16.57
CA ASN A 136 -6.21 1.30 -16.88
C ASN A 136 -5.71 2.54 -16.13
N GLY A 137 -6.59 3.22 -15.37
CA GLY A 137 -6.23 4.42 -14.62
C GLY A 137 -5.21 4.14 -13.52
N SER A 138 -4.43 5.18 -13.19
CA SER A 138 -3.49 5.18 -12.06
C SER A 138 -4.01 6.12 -10.99
N TYR A 139 -4.33 5.57 -9.82
CA TYR A 139 -4.89 6.31 -8.69
C TYR A 139 -4.01 6.09 -7.47
N LEU A 140 -3.83 7.15 -6.68
CA LEU A 140 -3.07 7.08 -5.44
C LEU A 140 -3.95 6.62 -4.28
N ASN A 141 -5.22 7.08 -4.24
CA ASN A 141 -6.16 6.72 -3.17
C ASN A 141 -7.46 6.15 -3.73
N MET A 142 -8.09 5.30 -2.91
CA MET A 142 -9.45 4.81 -3.10
C MET A 142 -10.18 4.84 -1.75
N ALA A 143 -11.39 5.40 -1.72
CA ALA A 143 -12.27 5.38 -0.56
C ALA A 143 -13.68 4.90 -0.95
N PRO A 144 -14.31 3.98 -0.20
CA PRO A 144 -15.67 3.56 -0.49
C PRO A 144 -16.66 4.71 -0.25
N HIS A 145 -17.74 4.76 -1.03
CA HIS A 145 -18.81 5.70 -0.77
C HIS A 145 -19.52 5.32 0.55
N PRO A 146 -19.70 6.26 1.50
CA PRO A 146 -20.24 5.96 2.84
C PRO A 146 -21.70 5.47 2.90
N ASP A 147 -22.39 5.36 1.77
CA ASP A 147 -23.77 4.88 1.69
C ASP A 147 -23.88 3.35 1.51
N GLY A 148 -22.74 2.64 1.43
CA GLY A 148 -22.70 1.20 1.22
C GLY A 148 -23.00 0.75 -0.21
N SER A 149 -23.08 1.67 -1.17
CA SER A 149 -23.20 1.35 -2.59
C SER A 149 -21.88 0.84 -3.18
N ASN A 150 -21.91 0.34 -4.41
CA ASN A 150 -20.72 -0.04 -5.18
C ASN A 150 -19.96 1.17 -5.74
N ARG A 151 -20.11 2.34 -5.12
CA ARG A 151 -19.43 3.57 -5.53
C ARG A 151 -18.15 3.76 -4.73
N VAL A 152 -17.12 4.26 -5.40
CA VAL A 152 -15.83 4.57 -4.81
C VAL A 152 -15.36 5.95 -5.26
N PHE A 153 -14.63 6.63 -4.40
CA PHE A 153 -13.88 7.82 -4.73
C PHE A 153 -12.44 7.43 -5.05
N LEU A 154 -11.95 7.86 -6.20
CA LEU A 154 -10.58 7.61 -6.66
C LEU A 154 -9.87 8.95 -6.77
N SER A 155 -8.65 9.08 -6.24
CA SER A 155 -7.86 10.31 -6.43
C SER A 155 -6.51 10.04 -7.05
N ASN A 156 -6.01 11.01 -7.81
CA ASN A 156 -4.65 10.99 -8.32
C ASN A 156 -3.77 12.03 -7.59
N GLN A 157 -2.47 11.91 -7.79
CA GLN A 157 -1.48 12.80 -7.18
C GLN A 157 -1.62 14.26 -7.66
N ALA A 158 -2.12 14.47 -8.89
CA ALA A 158 -2.28 15.81 -9.47
C ALA A 158 -3.41 16.64 -8.85
N GLY A 159 -4.27 16.07 -8.00
CA GLY A 159 -5.31 16.83 -7.29
C GLY A 159 -6.74 16.59 -7.76
N LYS A 160 -7.00 15.59 -8.62
CA LYS A 160 -8.36 15.23 -9.04
C LYS A 160 -8.91 14.08 -8.21
N ILE A 161 -10.19 14.16 -7.89
CA ILE A 161 -10.97 13.11 -7.23
C ILE A 161 -12.17 12.78 -8.11
N TRP A 162 -12.36 11.52 -8.48
CA TRP A 162 -13.50 11.03 -9.26
C TRP A 162 -14.41 10.16 -8.40
N LEU A 163 -15.72 10.23 -8.67
CA LEU A 163 -16.70 9.27 -8.18
C LEU A 163 -16.92 8.21 -9.26
N ALA A 164 -16.65 6.95 -8.94
CA ALA A 164 -16.73 5.83 -9.86
C ALA A 164 -17.67 4.72 -9.35
N ASN A 165 -18.32 4.03 -10.27
CA ASN A 165 -19.06 2.81 -10.00
C ASN A 165 -18.15 1.60 -10.27
N VAL A 166 -18.03 0.72 -9.28
CA VAL A 166 -17.34 -0.56 -9.40
C VAL A 166 -18.32 -1.57 -10.02
N PRO A 167 -17.95 -2.26 -11.12
CA PRO A 167 -18.80 -3.27 -11.74
C PRO A 167 -18.98 -4.48 -10.82
N GLU A 168 -20.03 -5.27 -11.08
CA GLU A 168 -20.21 -6.54 -10.38
C GLU A 168 -19.05 -7.50 -10.67
N GLN A 169 -18.64 -8.26 -9.65
CA GLN A 169 -17.55 -9.22 -9.77
C GLN A 169 -17.84 -10.24 -10.88
N GLY A 170 -16.89 -10.39 -11.81
CA GLY A 170 -17.00 -11.34 -12.92
C GLY A 170 -17.94 -10.90 -14.04
N SER A 171 -18.46 -9.67 -14.01
CA SER A 171 -19.28 -9.15 -15.10
C SER A 171 -18.46 -8.82 -16.35
N GLY A 172 -17.13 -8.78 -16.25
CA GLY A 172 -16.25 -8.27 -17.31
C GLY A 172 -16.40 -6.77 -17.56
N GLY A 173 -17.07 -6.05 -16.65
CA GLY A 173 -17.27 -4.61 -16.73
C GLY A 173 -16.02 -3.83 -16.36
N THR A 174 -16.01 -2.56 -16.73
CA THR A 174 -14.96 -1.61 -16.34
C THR A 174 -15.50 -0.60 -15.32
N LEU A 175 -14.60 0.07 -14.60
CA LEU A 175 -14.92 1.25 -13.80
C LEU A 175 -15.66 2.27 -14.66
N GLN A 176 -16.78 2.77 -14.16
CA GLN A 176 -17.57 3.80 -14.82
C GLN A 176 -17.50 5.09 -14.01
N PHE A 177 -16.97 6.16 -14.61
CA PHE A 177 -16.88 7.48 -14.00
C PHE A 177 -16.83 8.55 -15.09
N ASP A 178 -17.14 9.79 -14.72
CA ASP A 178 -17.02 10.93 -15.62
C ASP A 178 -15.57 11.44 -15.61
N GLU A 179 -14.81 11.13 -16.66
CA GLU A 179 -13.42 11.57 -16.79
C GLU A 179 -13.28 13.10 -16.89
N VAL A 180 -14.28 13.77 -17.48
CA VAL A 180 -14.26 15.21 -17.78
C VAL A 180 -14.65 16.02 -16.55
N ASN A 181 -15.63 15.53 -15.79
CA ASN A 181 -16.16 16.20 -14.60
C ASN A 181 -15.79 15.41 -13.35
N PRO A 182 -14.59 15.63 -12.76
CA PRO A 182 -14.25 15.01 -11.49
C PRO A 182 -15.23 15.43 -10.38
N PHE A 183 -15.34 14.61 -9.35
CA PHE A 183 -16.09 14.94 -8.14
C PHE A 183 -15.51 16.19 -7.46
N LEU A 184 -14.17 16.31 -7.41
CA LEU A 184 -13.46 17.49 -6.93
C LEU A 184 -12.18 17.68 -7.74
N ASP A 185 -11.91 18.91 -8.18
CA ASP A 185 -10.67 19.27 -8.87
C ASP A 185 -9.91 20.33 -8.05
N LEU A 186 -8.71 19.98 -7.60
CA LEU A 186 -7.81 20.83 -6.82
C LEU A 186 -6.48 21.07 -7.54
N THR A 187 -6.39 20.84 -8.86
CA THR A 187 -5.13 20.99 -9.61
C THR A 187 -4.47 22.37 -9.46
N ASP A 188 -5.26 23.41 -9.22
CA ASP A 188 -4.75 24.78 -9.08
C ASP A 188 -4.19 25.06 -7.66
N GLU A 189 -4.56 24.25 -6.67
CA GLU A 189 -4.11 24.38 -5.27
C GLU A 189 -2.98 23.39 -4.93
N VAL A 190 -2.96 22.25 -5.64
CA VAL A 190 -2.04 21.14 -5.38
C VAL A 190 -0.72 21.35 -6.11
N HIS A 191 0.37 21.38 -5.35
CA HIS A 191 1.71 21.29 -5.91
C HIS A 191 2.05 19.83 -6.22
N LEU A 192 2.23 19.52 -7.50
CA LEU A 192 2.56 18.19 -7.99
C LEU A 192 4.07 18.03 -8.22
N ASP A 193 4.66 17.03 -7.57
CA ASP A 193 6.02 16.55 -7.81
C ASP A 193 6.08 15.06 -7.42
N SER A 194 7.26 14.44 -7.45
CA SER A 194 7.52 13.04 -7.09
C SER A 194 6.93 12.61 -5.75
N GLU A 195 7.17 13.38 -4.68
CA GLU A 195 6.65 13.12 -3.33
C GLU A 195 5.59 14.12 -2.87
N PHE A 196 5.12 14.97 -3.79
CA PHE A 196 4.11 16.00 -3.52
C PHE A 196 2.86 15.78 -4.36
N GLY A 197 1.75 16.29 -3.87
CA GLY A 197 0.47 16.24 -4.57
C GLY A 197 -0.69 16.10 -3.61
N LEU A 198 -1.80 15.57 -4.10
CA LEU A 198 -2.90 15.11 -3.27
C LEU A 198 -2.56 13.74 -2.70
N MET A 199 -2.30 13.68 -1.39
CA MET A 199 -1.75 12.52 -0.70
C MET A 199 -2.82 11.64 -0.06
N GLY A 200 -3.92 12.21 0.42
CA GLY A 200 -4.95 11.45 1.12
C GLY A 200 -6.34 12.04 0.97
N ILE A 201 -7.35 11.16 1.03
CA ILE A 201 -8.76 11.52 1.04
C ILE A 201 -9.47 10.78 2.18
N ALA A 202 -10.38 11.45 2.87
CA ALA A 202 -11.22 10.83 3.88
C ALA A 202 -12.62 11.46 3.88
N PHE A 203 -13.65 10.64 4.00
CA PHE A 203 -15.03 11.09 4.11
C PHE A 203 -15.45 11.07 5.56
N HIS A 204 -16.17 12.11 6.00
CA HIS A 204 -16.69 12.16 7.35
C HIS A 204 -17.56 10.92 7.63
N PRO A 205 -17.54 10.31 8.83
CA PRO A 205 -18.37 9.15 9.14
C PRO A 205 -19.88 9.38 8.93
N LYS A 206 -20.30 10.65 8.94
CA LYS A 206 -21.66 11.13 8.67
C LYS A 206 -21.84 11.77 7.28
N PHE A 207 -20.97 11.49 6.32
CA PHE A 207 -20.97 12.10 4.98
C PHE A 207 -22.33 12.04 4.28
N ALA A 208 -23.05 10.92 4.38
CA ALA A 208 -24.40 10.76 3.82
C ALA A 208 -25.43 11.79 4.35
N THR A 209 -25.14 12.46 5.46
CA THR A 209 -26.00 13.48 6.07
C THR A 209 -25.40 14.88 6.02
N ASN A 210 -24.07 15.03 6.07
CA ASN A 210 -23.41 16.34 6.19
C ASN A 210 -22.54 16.73 4.99
N GLY A 211 -22.24 15.80 4.09
CA GLY A 211 -21.49 16.05 2.86
C GLY A 211 -20.03 16.44 3.08
N ARG A 212 -19.49 16.26 4.29
CA ARG A 212 -18.13 16.69 4.65
C ARG A 212 -17.09 15.68 4.17
N LEU A 213 -16.12 16.17 3.40
CA LEU A 213 -14.95 15.40 2.99
C LEU A 213 -13.67 16.16 3.32
N PHE A 214 -12.57 15.42 3.49
CA PHE A 214 -11.28 15.94 3.88
C PHE A 214 -10.24 15.48 2.89
N VAL A 215 -9.33 16.38 2.55
CA VAL A 215 -8.23 16.13 1.62
C VAL A 215 -6.93 16.57 2.25
N SER A 216 -5.92 15.72 2.13
CA SER A 216 -4.54 16.00 2.49
C SER A 216 -3.72 16.20 1.23
N TYR A 217 -3.03 17.34 1.12
CA TYR A 217 -2.26 17.68 -0.07
C TYR A 217 -1.08 18.60 0.24
N ASN A 218 -0.19 18.75 -0.73
CA ASN A 218 0.91 19.70 -0.69
C ASN A 218 0.62 20.90 -1.57
N CYS A 219 1.07 22.07 -1.15
CA CYS A 219 0.98 23.29 -1.93
C CYS A 219 2.30 24.07 -1.84
N ASP A 220 2.51 25.01 -2.76
CA ASP A 220 3.68 25.87 -2.81
C ASP A 220 3.33 27.30 -2.38
N ARG A 221 3.93 27.74 -1.27
CA ARG A 221 3.83 29.10 -0.73
C ARG A 221 4.18 30.17 -1.76
N THR A 222 5.09 29.88 -2.69
CA THR A 222 5.53 30.84 -3.71
C THR A 222 4.50 31.03 -4.81
N GLN A 223 3.61 30.04 -5.01
CA GLN A 223 2.54 30.07 -6.01
C GLN A 223 1.23 30.60 -5.42
N SER A 224 0.95 30.28 -4.15
CA SER A 224 -0.27 30.72 -3.46
C SER A 224 0.04 31.27 -2.06
N PRO A 225 -0.31 32.53 -1.75
CA PRO A 225 -0.12 33.08 -0.40
C PRO A 225 -1.01 32.41 0.65
N ASN A 226 -2.11 31.77 0.25
CA ASN A 226 -2.98 30.98 1.12
C ASN A 226 -2.35 29.62 1.52
N CYS A 227 -1.26 29.25 0.85
CA CYS A 227 -0.40 28.12 1.18
C CYS A 227 0.67 28.55 2.18
N ALA A 228 0.26 28.94 3.39
CA ALA A 228 1.17 29.38 4.44
C ALA A 228 0.84 28.73 5.77
N GLY A 229 1.83 28.03 6.33
CA GLY A 229 1.82 27.48 7.67
C GLY A 229 3.10 27.82 8.41
N ARG A 230 3.13 27.54 9.71
CA ARG A 230 4.37 27.63 10.49
C ARG A 230 5.31 26.52 10.04
N CYS A 231 6.57 26.87 9.80
CA CYS A 231 7.61 25.91 9.46
C CYS A 231 7.76 24.86 10.57
N SER A 232 7.79 23.58 10.21
CA SER A 232 8.00 22.47 11.17
C SER A 232 9.37 22.52 11.82
N CYS A 233 10.41 22.92 11.09
CA CYS A 233 11.70 23.32 11.64
C CYS A 233 11.59 24.74 12.24
N ASN A 234 11.54 24.82 13.56
CA ASN A 234 11.44 26.09 14.29
C ASN A 234 12.06 25.97 15.69
N SER A 235 12.10 27.09 16.41
CA SER A 235 12.68 27.19 17.75
C SER A 235 12.08 26.23 18.78
N ASP A 236 10.81 25.82 18.64
CA ASP A 236 10.18 24.93 19.61
C ASP A 236 10.75 23.50 19.51
N VAL A 237 11.27 23.14 18.33
CA VAL A 237 11.89 21.84 18.06
C VAL A 237 13.41 21.93 17.95
N ASP A 238 14.01 23.02 18.46
CA ASP A 238 15.45 23.27 18.45
C ASP A 238 16.05 23.27 17.02
N CYS A 239 15.27 23.73 16.03
CA CYS A 239 15.65 23.79 14.62
C CYS A 239 15.57 25.22 14.09
N ASP A 240 16.62 25.65 13.38
CA ASP A 240 16.68 26.96 12.73
C ASP A 240 16.57 26.78 11.21
N PRO A 241 15.47 27.21 10.58
CA PRO A 241 15.27 27.00 9.15
C PRO A 241 16.30 27.73 8.30
N SER A 242 16.93 28.79 8.80
CA SER A 242 18.01 29.50 8.07
C SER A 242 19.32 28.71 7.99
N LYS A 243 19.47 27.70 8.85
CA LYS A 243 20.61 26.78 8.84
C LYS A 243 20.37 25.56 7.96
N LEU A 244 19.16 25.39 7.44
CA LEU A 244 18.85 24.36 6.48
C LEU A 244 19.30 24.82 5.08
N GLY A 245 20.05 23.97 4.38
CA GLY A 245 20.37 24.19 2.97
C GLY A 245 19.15 24.00 2.07
N THR A 246 19.28 24.37 0.81
CA THR A 246 18.27 24.06 -0.21
C THR A 246 18.19 22.56 -0.45
N ASP A 247 16.99 22.06 -0.70
CA ASP A 247 16.72 20.66 -1.03
C ASP A 247 16.00 20.57 -2.36
N ASN A 248 16.60 19.88 -3.34
CA ASN A 248 16.12 19.85 -4.73
C ASN A 248 15.79 21.24 -5.32
N GLY A 249 16.57 22.25 -4.95
CA GLY A 249 16.37 23.64 -5.39
C GLY A 249 15.28 24.41 -4.65
N ALA A 250 14.53 23.76 -3.75
CA ALA A 250 13.53 24.39 -2.90
C ALA A 250 14.16 25.01 -1.64
N GLN A 251 13.58 26.13 -1.20
CA GLN A 251 13.94 26.73 0.08
C GLN A 251 13.25 25.99 1.22
N PRO A 252 13.88 25.91 2.42
CA PRO A 252 13.25 25.32 3.60
C PRO A 252 11.87 25.94 3.86
N CYS A 253 10.86 25.09 4.07
CA CYS A 253 9.48 25.51 4.34
C CYS A 253 8.83 26.35 3.24
N GLN A 254 9.30 26.21 1.99
CA GLN A 254 8.58 26.64 0.79
C GLN A 254 7.28 25.85 0.65
N TYR A 255 7.38 24.52 0.57
CA TYR A 255 6.21 23.66 0.44
C TYR A 255 5.52 23.46 1.78
N GLN A 256 4.19 23.40 1.74
CA GLN A 256 3.37 23.12 2.92
C GLN A 256 2.69 21.77 2.74
N VAL A 257 2.40 21.11 3.86
CA VAL A 257 1.37 20.08 3.92
C VAL A 257 0.09 20.70 4.48
N VAL A 258 -1.04 20.32 3.91
CA VAL A 258 -2.35 20.87 4.19
C VAL A 258 -3.34 19.74 4.41
N VAL A 259 -4.19 19.86 5.42
CA VAL A 259 -5.43 19.08 5.56
C VAL A 259 -6.59 20.06 5.57
N SER A 260 -7.51 19.89 4.62
CA SER A 260 -8.63 20.80 4.39
C SER A 260 -9.95 20.07 4.31
N GLU A 261 -10.99 20.72 4.82
CA GLU A 261 -12.38 20.30 4.68
C GLU A 261 -13.00 20.92 3.42
N TYR A 262 -13.70 20.09 2.66
CA TYR A 262 -14.55 20.46 1.53
C TYR A 262 -15.97 19.93 1.74
N SER A 263 -16.91 20.43 0.96
CA SER A 263 -18.32 20.02 1.02
C SER A 263 -18.81 19.49 -0.32
N ALA A 264 -19.56 18.39 -0.27
CA ALA A 264 -20.33 17.91 -1.42
C ALA A 264 -21.29 19.01 -1.92
N LYS A 265 -21.42 19.14 -3.23
CA LYS A 265 -22.33 20.08 -3.87
C LYS A 265 -23.70 19.42 -3.92
N VAL A 266 -24.56 19.80 -2.99
CA VAL A 266 -25.88 19.18 -2.84
C VAL A 266 -26.95 20.03 -3.53
N SER A 267 -27.62 19.48 -4.54
CA SER A 267 -28.74 20.12 -5.25
C SER A 267 -30.12 19.69 -4.74
N SER A 268 -30.19 18.68 -3.87
CA SER A 268 -31.42 18.11 -3.32
C SER A 268 -31.29 17.83 -1.81
N SER A 269 -32.29 17.26 -1.15
CA SER A 269 -32.16 16.83 0.24
C SER A 269 -31.28 15.59 0.43
N ASN A 270 -30.88 14.91 -0.66
CA ASN A 270 -30.07 13.69 -0.61
C ASN A 270 -28.59 13.98 -0.90
N VAL A 271 -27.78 14.06 0.15
CA VAL A 271 -26.33 14.30 0.06
C VAL A 271 -25.60 13.14 -0.62
N SER A 272 -26.02 11.90 -0.39
CA SER A 272 -25.40 10.71 -1.01
C SER A 272 -25.54 10.69 -2.53
N ALA A 273 -26.48 11.44 -3.10
CA ALA A 273 -26.64 11.56 -4.55
C ALA A 273 -25.70 12.60 -5.19
N ALA A 274 -24.91 13.33 -4.40
CA ALA A 274 -23.99 14.34 -4.93
C ALA A 274 -22.95 13.71 -5.87
N THR A 275 -22.84 14.26 -7.07
CA THR A 275 -21.86 13.86 -8.09
C THR A 275 -20.67 14.81 -8.19
N SER A 276 -20.68 15.90 -7.42
CA SER A 276 -19.59 16.87 -7.34
C SER A 276 -19.47 17.47 -5.93
N ALA A 277 -18.34 18.13 -5.64
CA ALA A 277 -18.05 18.91 -4.45
C ALA A 277 -17.70 20.35 -4.81
N ASN A 278 -17.84 21.25 -3.83
CA ASN A 278 -17.43 22.64 -3.96
C ASN A 278 -15.89 22.71 -3.92
N PRO A 279 -15.22 23.33 -4.90
CA PRO A 279 -13.76 23.46 -4.90
C PRO A 279 -13.25 24.49 -3.90
N SER A 280 -14.13 25.31 -3.33
CA SER A 280 -13.76 26.25 -2.27
C SER A 280 -13.58 25.51 -0.94
N GLU A 281 -12.40 25.71 -0.33
CA GLU A 281 -12.09 25.24 1.01
C GLU A 281 -13.14 25.73 2.03
N VAL A 282 -13.74 24.81 2.77
CA VAL A 282 -14.69 25.12 3.86
C VAL A 282 -13.92 25.52 5.10
N SER A 283 -12.86 24.77 5.43
CA SER A 283 -12.03 25.03 6.59
C SER A 283 -10.64 24.40 6.43
N ARG A 284 -9.61 25.16 6.77
CA ARG A 284 -8.25 24.65 6.95
C ARG A 284 -8.16 23.94 8.30
N ILE A 285 -8.01 22.62 8.31
CA ILE A 285 -7.89 21.82 9.53
C ILE A 285 -6.44 21.83 10.04
N PHE A 286 -5.49 21.73 9.12
CA PHE A 286 -4.06 21.69 9.43
C PHE A 286 -3.25 22.33 8.30
N THR A 287 -2.20 23.06 8.66
CA THR A 287 -1.17 23.48 7.71
C THR A 287 0.18 23.63 8.41
N MET A 288 1.25 23.16 7.75
CA MET A 288 2.60 23.21 8.29
C MET A 288 3.62 23.24 7.15
N GLY A 289 4.67 24.04 7.32
CA GLY A 289 5.77 24.13 6.37
C GLY A 289 6.73 22.95 6.51
N LEU A 290 7.17 22.42 5.37
CA LEU A 290 8.01 21.23 5.29
C LEU A 290 9.49 21.64 5.16
N PRO A 291 10.40 21.10 5.99
CA PRO A 291 11.79 21.56 5.99
C PRO A 291 12.56 21.06 4.75
N TYR A 292 12.10 19.95 4.16
CA TYR A 292 12.68 19.26 3.02
C TYR A 292 11.59 18.90 1.99
N THR A 293 11.98 18.27 0.90
CA THR A 293 11.12 17.88 -0.22
C THR A 293 10.68 16.42 -0.22
N ALA A 294 11.11 15.63 0.78
CA ALA A 294 10.84 14.20 0.86
C ALA A 294 10.31 13.73 2.23
N HIS A 295 9.75 12.52 2.23
CA HIS A 295 9.30 11.75 3.39
C HIS A 295 8.18 12.40 4.20
N HIS A 296 7.16 12.91 3.52
CA HIS A 296 6.04 13.59 4.18
C HIS A 296 4.85 12.68 4.48
N ALA A 297 4.72 11.57 3.76
CA ALA A 297 3.50 10.76 3.75
C ALA A 297 2.27 11.65 3.46
N GLY A 298 1.26 11.68 4.33
CA GLY A 298 0.08 12.52 4.15
C GLY A 298 -1.24 11.75 4.10
N GLN A 299 -1.24 10.46 4.45
CA GLN A 299 -2.46 9.67 4.56
C GLN A 299 -3.37 10.25 5.66
N ILE A 300 -4.68 10.24 5.40
CA ILE A 300 -5.73 10.58 6.35
C ILE A 300 -6.80 9.50 6.40
N LEU A 301 -7.40 9.26 7.57
CA LEU A 301 -8.54 8.36 7.75
C LEU A 301 -9.32 8.68 9.03
N PHE A 302 -10.58 8.30 9.11
CA PHE A 302 -11.35 8.39 10.34
C PHE A 302 -11.20 7.12 11.17
N GLY A 303 -10.97 7.28 12.48
CA GLY A 303 -11.05 6.16 13.41
C GLY A 303 -12.50 5.68 13.54
N PRO A 304 -12.78 4.38 13.35
CA PRO A 304 -14.16 3.88 13.30
C PRO A 304 -14.87 3.95 14.66
N THR A 305 -14.12 3.86 15.76
CA THR A 305 -14.69 3.83 17.12
C THR A 305 -14.81 5.23 17.72
N ASP A 306 -13.85 6.10 17.44
CA ASP A 306 -13.74 7.40 18.10
C ASP A 306 -14.16 8.59 17.22
N GLY A 307 -14.25 8.40 15.90
CA GLY A 307 -14.69 9.42 14.95
C GLY A 307 -13.67 10.55 14.73
N TYR A 308 -12.44 10.42 15.22
CA TYR A 308 -11.38 11.41 15.00
C TYR A 308 -10.74 11.23 13.63
N LEU A 309 -10.27 12.32 13.03
CA LEU A 309 -9.45 12.28 11.83
C LEU A 309 -8.00 12.00 12.21
N TYR A 310 -7.45 10.90 11.74
CA TYR A 310 -6.05 10.55 11.88
C TYR A 310 -5.28 11.10 10.66
N PHE A 311 -4.13 11.69 10.91
CA PHE A 311 -3.24 12.26 9.89
C PHE A 311 -1.81 11.76 10.12
N MET A 312 -1.28 11.04 9.13
CA MET A 312 0.03 10.39 9.21
C MET A 312 1.09 11.25 8.53
N MET A 313 2.12 11.61 9.29
CA MET A 313 3.24 12.42 8.84
C MET A 313 4.53 11.62 8.90
N GLY A 314 5.26 11.61 7.79
CA GLY A 314 6.62 11.06 7.76
C GLY A 314 7.62 11.99 8.49
N ASP A 315 8.89 11.59 8.55
CA ASP A 315 9.92 12.35 9.27
C ASP A 315 10.28 13.69 8.61
N GLY A 316 9.74 13.95 7.42
CA GLY A 316 9.88 15.20 6.65
C GLY A 316 11.33 15.46 6.28
N GLY A 317 12.10 14.41 6.02
CA GLY A 317 13.53 14.43 6.17
C GLY A 317 14.37 13.81 5.05
N ASN A 318 15.65 14.14 5.19
CA ASN A 318 16.79 13.64 4.43
C ASN A 318 17.30 12.33 5.07
N LYS A 319 18.32 11.71 4.45
CA LYS A 319 18.92 10.46 4.93
C LYS A 319 19.30 10.52 6.41
N GLY A 320 18.64 9.68 7.22
CA GLY A 320 18.99 9.43 8.62
C GLY A 320 18.35 10.38 9.65
N ASP A 321 17.33 11.17 9.28
CA ASP A 321 16.63 12.12 10.17
C ASP A 321 17.62 13.00 10.99
N PRO A 322 18.42 13.85 10.32
CA PRO A 322 19.54 14.55 10.97
C PRO A 322 19.13 15.51 12.10
N PHE A 323 17.86 15.95 12.12
CA PHE A 323 17.28 16.78 13.17
C PHE A 323 16.47 15.98 14.20
N ASN A 324 16.46 14.65 14.05
CA ASN A 324 15.79 13.71 14.93
C ASN A 324 14.32 14.08 15.15
N PHE A 325 13.65 14.58 14.12
CA PHE A 325 12.29 15.08 14.20
C PHE A 325 11.32 13.99 14.66
N SER A 326 11.56 12.75 14.22
CA SER A 326 10.72 11.60 14.56
C SER A 326 10.73 11.31 16.07
N GLN A 327 11.90 11.43 16.71
CA GLN A 327 12.04 11.19 18.15
C GLN A 327 11.76 12.46 18.98
N ASN A 328 11.82 13.64 18.37
CA ASN A 328 11.49 14.89 19.04
C ASN A 328 9.98 14.96 19.30
N LYS A 329 9.60 14.89 20.59
CA LYS A 329 8.19 14.97 21.04
C LYS A 329 7.56 16.34 20.83
N LYS A 330 8.35 17.37 20.54
CA LYS A 330 7.84 18.71 20.20
C LYS A 330 7.60 18.87 18.70
N SER A 331 8.09 17.93 17.88
CA SER A 331 7.89 17.93 16.43
C SER A 331 6.63 17.17 16.03
N LEU A 332 5.96 17.67 15.00
CA LEU A 332 4.80 17.03 14.37
C LEU A 332 5.20 16.08 13.23
N LEU A 333 6.48 16.03 12.86
CA LEU A 333 7.02 15.10 11.87
C LEU A 333 7.32 13.73 12.51
N GLY A 334 7.16 12.67 11.73
CA GLY A 334 7.31 11.28 12.16
C GLY A 334 6.26 10.87 13.18
N LYS A 335 5.02 11.35 13.01
CA LYS A 335 3.91 11.18 13.96
C LYS A 335 2.64 10.72 13.27
N ILE A 336 1.79 10.04 14.03
CA ILE A 336 0.37 9.91 13.71
C ILE A 336 -0.37 10.89 14.62
N MET A 337 -1.01 11.88 14.00
CA MET A 337 -1.79 12.90 14.66
C MET A 337 -3.26 12.50 14.69
N ARG A 338 -3.93 12.69 15.82
CA ARG A 338 -5.38 12.48 15.99
C ARG A 338 -6.08 13.83 16.17
N LEU A 339 -7.01 14.18 15.29
CA LEU A 339 -7.61 15.51 15.13
C LEU A 339 -9.13 15.47 15.37
N ASP A 340 -9.64 16.33 16.24
CA ASP A 340 -11.09 16.54 16.42
C ASP A 340 -11.58 17.56 15.39
N VAL A 341 -12.24 17.08 14.34
CA VAL A 341 -12.75 17.93 13.25
C VAL A 341 -14.18 18.41 13.48
N ASP A 342 -14.86 17.93 14.53
CA ASP A 342 -16.23 18.32 14.87
C ASP A 342 -16.25 19.49 15.84
N ASN A 343 -15.23 19.61 16.70
CA ASN A 343 -15.13 20.63 17.73
C ASN A 343 -14.04 21.68 17.45
N VAL A 344 -13.69 21.91 16.18
CA VAL A 344 -12.71 22.95 15.81
C VAL A 344 -13.30 24.32 16.14
N GLN A 345 -12.88 24.89 17.27
CA GLN A 345 -13.19 26.28 17.64
C GLN A 345 -12.58 27.21 16.59
N ARG A 346 -13.42 27.76 15.70
CA ARG A 346 -13.03 28.60 14.54
C ARG A 346 -12.21 29.85 14.88
N ASN A 347 -12.02 30.19 16.16
CA ASN A 347 -11.35 31.41 16.60
C ASN A 347 -9.97 31.21 17.26
N HIS A 348 -9.48 29.98 17.43
CA HIS A 348 -8.12 29.77 17.94
C HIS A 348 -7.48 28.53 17.33
N LEU A 349 -6.64 28.75 16.31
CA LEU A 349 -5.59 27.82 15.81
C LEU A 349 -4.58 27.38 16.91
N LYS A 350 -4.86 27.62 18.19
CA LYS A 350 -3.91 27.32 19.28
C LYS A 350 -4.00 25.88 19.78
N TYR A 351 -5.14 25.19 19.63
CA TYR A 351 -5.26 23.83 20.15
C TYR A 351 -6.27 23.01 19.34
N LEU A 352 -5.87 22.48 18.17
CA LEU A 352 -6.35 21.14 17.87
C LEU A 352 -5.81 20.26 19.00
N ASN A 353 -6.66 19.44 19.63
CA ASN A 353 -6.20 18.40 20.55
C ASN A 353 -5.47 17.31 19.75
N VAL A 354 -4.28 17.64 19.26
CA VAL A 354 -3.40 16.73 18.53
C VAL A 354 -2.81 15.77 19.55
N THR A 355 -3.38 14.57 19.61
CA THR A 355 -2.71 13.48 20.32
C THR A 355 -1.70 12.85 19.38
N MET A 356 -0.41 12.90 19.74
CA MET A 356 0.65 12.22 19.02
C MET A 356 0.72 10.76 19.44
N LEU A 357 0.55 9.84 18.48
CA LEU A 357 0.87 8.44 18.66
C LEU A 357 2.28 8.20 18.09
N LEU A 358 3.22 7.83 18.97
CA LEU A 358 4.56 7.42 18.56
C LEU A 358 4.51 5.97 18.05
N PRO A 359 5.08 5.64 16.88
CA PRO A 359 5.30 4.24 16.52
C PRO A 359 6.27 3.60 17.53
N PRO A 360 6.14 2.29 17.82
CA PRO A 360 7.00 1.60 18.77
C PRO A 360 8.46 1.70 18.33
N ILE A 361 9.30 2.22 19.22
CA ILE A 361 10.75 2.31 19.06
C ILE A 361 11.30 0.88 19.00
N HIS A 362 11.68 0.39 17.82
CA HIS A 362 12.56 -0.78 17.73
C HIS A 362 14.00 -0.30 17.77
N CYS A 363 14.61 -0.34 18.96
CA CYS A 363 16.05 -0.27 19.09
C CYS A 363 16.66 -1.55 18.53
N THR A 364 17.17 -1.52 17.30
CA THR A 364 18.11 -2.53 16.81
C THR A 364 19.52 -2.13 17.24
N LYS A 365 20.16 -2.98 18.06
CA LYS A 365 21.59 -2.93 18.39
C LYS A 365 22.46 -3.29 17.20
#